data_AF-A0A9P1IYS2-F1
#
_entry.id   AF-A0A9P1IYS2-F1
#
_cell.length_a   1.000
_cell.length_b   1.000
_cell.length_c   1.000
_cell.angle_alpha   90.00
_cell.angle_beta   90.00
_cell.angle_gamma   90.00
#
_symmetry.space_group_name_H-M   'P 1'
#
loop_
_entity.id
_entity.type
_entity.pdbx_description
1 polymer ?
#
loop_
_entity_poly.entity_id
_entity_poly.type
_entity_poly.pdbx_seq_one_letter_code
_entity_poly.pdbx_strand_id
1 'polypeptide(L)'
;MKKCPKVLECGHTFCNDCLLKNKKTENNKQTVLCFTCRAKSDLNNIRSNFVISSNINHPTSRDRIATCNLCLEQKIAVFCSNGYCSYNGLKSLCKKCFDEYHPNCWSISIPNANKMLNKQVESFIEKKCEEIENVNKLQENFNNTVTREQHLQMRHIEEYYKKLQDELKKNHQKSVEQLKHYFELKRIEQESIIELELNKIAVEINEVQEIQSAKGEDLVNAYTELFEHLQPKFGETTSIPSQIQNPKVLPNGLKWFPSYTILMTGDWEEGKTRFIELVKNMGLDVTESHGKCKLYYGATQLTFYFEETTTLDRKYVFHFTKNANTNTGLDCTVITDQPGAKYFPIDPEQLANSVQKIHEIIRDNFF
;
A
#
# COMPACT_ATOMS: atom_id res chain seq x y z
N MET A 1 -34.89 25.13 -31.64
CA MET A 1 -35.63 24.38 -30.58
C MET A 1 -35.66 25.22 -29.32
N LYS A 2 -36.86 25.42 -28.75
CA LYS A 2 -37.04 26.23 -27.53
C LYS A 2 -36.59 25.40 -26.33
N LYS A 3 -35.48 25.78 -25.68
CA LYS A 3 -35.01 25.10 -24.46
C LYS A 3 -36.02 25.38 -23.35
N CYS A 4 -36.80 24.37 -22.97
CA CYS A 4 -37.73 24.43 -21.84
C CYS A 4 -37.03 23.87 -20.59
N PRO A 5 -36.51 24.71 -19.68
CA PRO A 5 -35.84 24.23 -18.48
C PRO A 5 -36.85 23.65 -17.50
N LYS A 6 -36.47 22.51 -16.90
CA LYS A 6 -37.27 21.69 -16.02
C LYS A 6 -36.52 21.45 -14.72
N VAL A 7 -37.17 21.64 -13.58
CA VAL A 7 -36.60 21.40 -12.25
C VAL A 7 -37.04 20.04 -11.72
N LEU A 8 -36.08 19.19 -11.37
CA LEU A 8 -36.31 17.90 -10.76
C LEU A 8 -36.62 18.05 -9.26
N GLU A 9 -37.15 17.00 -8.63
CA GLU A 9 -37.46 17.00 -7.19
C GLU A 9 -36.21 17.19 -6.33
N CYS A 10 -35.05 16.75 -6.82
CA CYS A 10 -33.74 16.99 -6.20
C CYS A 10 -33.20 18.43 -6.35
N GLY A 11 -33.97 19.36 -6.92
CA GLY A 11 -33.59 20.76 -7.12
C GLY A 11 -32.74 21.05 -8.36
N HIS A 12 -32.12 20.04 -8.97
CA HIS A 12 -31.34 20.22 -10.20
C HIS A 12 -32.23 20.57 -11.41
N THR A 13 -31.71 21.39 -12.32
CA THR A 13 -32.44 21.85 -13.52
C THR A 13 -31.76 21.42 -14.80
N PHE A 14 -32.55 20.89 -15.75
CA PHE A 14 -32.09 20.45 -17.07
C PHE A 14 -33.06 20.87 -18.18
N CYS A 15 -32.62 20.78 -19.43
CA CYS A 15 -33.51 20.99 -20.57
C CYS A 15 -34.47 19.80 -20.75
N ASN A 16 -35.72 20.05 -21.16
CA ASN A 16 -36.71 18.99 -21.38
C ASN A 16 -36.20 17.90 -22.34
N ASP A 17 -35.56 18.28 -23.44
CA ASP A 17 -35.03 17.33 -24.44
C ASP A 17 -33.92 16.45 -23.83
N CYS A 18 -33.13 17.01 -22.91
CA CYS A 18 -32.08 16.32 -22.19
C CYS A 18 -32.69 15.24 -21.27
N LEU A 19 -33.79 15.58 -20.58
CA LEU A 19 -34.50 14.65 -19.72
C LEU A 19 -35.21 13.54 -20.51
N LEU A 20 -35.83 13.88 -21.65
CA LEU A 20 -36.51 12.91 -22.51
C LEU A 20 -35.57 11.87 -23.12
N LYS A 21 -34.31 12.24 -23.38
CA LYS A 21 -33.27 11.29 -23.81
C LYS A 21 -32.89 10.27 -22.74
N ASN A 22 -33.15 10.57 -21.46
CA ASN A 22 -32.83 9.72 -20.31
C ASN A 22 -34.10 9.19 -19.61
N LYS A 23 -35.22 9.12 -20.34
CA LYS A 23 -36.47 8.56 -19.81
C LYS A 23 -36.38 7.04 -19.70
N LYS A 24 -36.89 6.51 -18.60
CA LYS A 24 -37.10 5.08 -18.36
C LYS A 24 -38.57 4.83 -18.05
N THR A 25 -39.09 3.72 -18.53
CA THR A 25 -40.45 3.27 -18.20
C THR A 25 -40.36 2.10 -17.22
N GLU A 26 -40.87 2.29 -16.01
CA GLU A 26 -40.90 1.27 -14.96
C GLU A 26 -42.31 1.27 -14.35
N ASN A 27 -42.95 0.10 -14.24
CA ASN A 27 -44.29 -0.05 -13.65
C ASN A 27 -45.34 0.93 -14.22
N ASN A 28 -45.40 1.06 -15.55
CA ASN A 28 -46.28 2.00 -16.27
C ASN A 28 -46.07 3.50 -15.93
N LYS A 29 -45.00 3.85 -15.20
CA LYS A 29 -44.61 5.22 -14.91
C LYS A 29 -43.37 5.62 -15.70
N GLN A 30 -43.40 6.84 -16.25
CA GLN A 30 -42.23 7.42 -16.91
C GLN A 30 -41.39 8.14 -15.87
N THR A 31 -40.14 7.74 -15.73
CA THR A 31 -39.22 8.29 -14.72
C THR A 31 -37.92 8.71 -15.37
N VAL A 32 -37.25 9.68 -14.76
CA VAL A 32 -35.93 10.15 -15.19
C VAL A 32 -34.98 10.15 -14.01
N LEU A 33 -33.70 9.89 -14.29
CA LEU A 33 -32.63 10.02 -13.31
C LEU A 33 -31.95 11.36 -13.48
N CYS A 34 -31.73 12.06 -12.36
CA CYS A 34 -30.90 13.25 -12.33
C CYS A 34 -29.48 12.92 -12.82
N PHE A 35 -28.93 13.72 -13.74
CA PHE A 35 -27.57 13.52 -14.25
C PHE A 35 -26.49 13.77 -13.18
N THR A 36 -26.79 14.62 -12.19
CA THR A 36 -25.84 15.00 -11.14
C THR A 36 -25.88 14.02 -9.96
N CYS A 37 -27.05 13.86 -9.32
CA CYS A 37 -27.16 13.09 -8.09
C CYS A 37 -27.84 11.73 -8.25
N ARG A 38 -28.21 11.33 -9.48
CA ARG A 38 -28.92 10.07 -9.79
C ARG A 38 -30.27 9.89 -9.09
N ALA A 39 -30.78 10.90 -8.39
CA ALA A 39 -32.12 10.87 -7.81
C ALA A 39 -33.18 10.65 -8.91
N LYS A 40 -34.14 9.79 -8.61
CA LYS A 40 -35.26 9.46 -9.49
C LYS A 40 -36.36 10.49 -9.34
N SER A 41 -36.93 10.94 -10.45
CA SER A 41 -38.10 11.82 -10.47
C SER A 41 -39.13 11.29 -11.45
N ASP A 42 -40.41 11.46 -11.12
CA ASP A 42 -41.53 11.15 -12.02
C ASP A 42 -41.59 12.21 -13.13
N LEU A 43 -41.48 11.78 -14.38
CA LEU A 43 -41.47 12.69 -15.54
C LEU A 43 -42.76 13.51 -15.63
N ASN A 44 -43.88 12.96 -15.15
CA ASN A 44 -45.18 13.64 -15.13
C ASN A 44 -45.28 14.73 -14.07
N ASN A 45 -44.45 14.68 -13.03
CA ASN A 45 -44.46 15.64 -11.91
C ASN A 45 -43.39 16.74 -12.04
N ILE A 46 -42.58 16.70 -13.11
CA ILE A 46 -41.49 17.66 -13.30
C ILE A 46 -42.02 19.03 -13.71
N ARG A 47 -41.73 20.03 -12.89
CA ARG A 47 -42.18 21.40 -13.09
C ARG A 47 -41.23 22.16 -14.00
N SER A 48 -41.77 23.13 -14.73
CA SER A 48 -40.95 24.08 -15.47
C SER A 48 -40.21 25.00 -14.51
N ASN A 49 -38.92 25.24 -14.77
CA ASN A 49 -38.17 26.24 -14.01
C ASN A 49 -38.47 27.63 -14.59
N PHE A 50 -39.43 28.33 -14.00
CA PHE A 50 -39.88 29.64 -14.49
C PHE A 50 -38.83 30.74 -14.38
N VAL A 51 -37.92 30.66 -13.39
CA VAL A 51 -36.83 31.62 -13.21
C VAL A 51 -35.85 31.56 -14.39
N ILE A 52 -35.50 30.35 -14.83
CA ILE A 52 -34.61 30.20 -15.99
C ILE A 52 -35.39 30.41 -17.29
N SER A 53 -36.66 29.97 -17.35
CA SER A 53 -37.50 30.13 -18.55
C SER A 53 -37.72 31.58 -18.94
N SER A 54 -37.85 32.50 -17.97
CA SER A 54 -38.02 33.93 -18.19
C SER A 54 -36.74 34.65 -18.63
N ASN A 55 -35.58 34.05 -18.39
CA ASN A 55 -34.27 34.54 -18.81
C ASN A 55 -33.86 34.03 -20.20
N ILE A 56 -34.35 32.84 -20.61
CA ILE A 56 -34.03 32.23 -21.91
C ILE A 56 -35.01 32.68 -23.01
N ASN A 57 -36.27 32.96 -22.67
CA ASN A 57 -37.29 33.31 -23.66
C ASN A 57 -37.58 34.82 -23.68
N HIS A 58 -37.77 35.38 -24.88
CA HIS A 58 -38.16 36.79 -25.12
C HIS A 58 -39.31 37.31 -24.23
N PRO A 59 -39.43 38.64 -24.02
CA PRO A 59 -40.38 39.27 -23.08
C PRO A 59 -41.85 38.83 -23.24
N THR A 60 -42.29 38.39 -24.42
CA THR A 60 -43.64 37.83 -24.67
C THR A 60 -43.94 36.52 -23.91
N SER A 61 -42.92 35.90 -23.31
CA SER A 61 -43.08 34.71 -22.46
C SER A 61 -43.36 35.03 -20.99
N ARG A 62 -42.99 36.21 -20.48
CA ARG A 62 -43.27 36.61 -19.09
C ARG A 62 -44.76 36.73 -18.82
N ASP A 63 -45.53 37.21 -19.79
CA ASP A 63 -47.00 37.29 -19.67
C ASP A 63 -47.65 35.90 -19.60
N ARG A 64 -47.12 34.88 -20.30
CA ARG A 64 -47.60 33.49 -20.23
C ARG A 64 -47.20 32.76 -18.94
N ILE A 65 -46.14 33.20 -18.25
CA ILE A 65 -45.74 32.62 -16.96
C ILE A 65 -46.72 33.04 -15.86
N ALA A 66 -47.40 34.17 -16.05
CA ALA A 66 -48.41 34.67 -15.13
C ALA A 66 -49.84 34.31 -15.55
N THR A 67 -50.09 33.58 -16.64
CA THR A 67 -51.46 33.16 -17.02
C THR A 67 -51.92 31.95 -16.22
N CYS A 68 -53.21 31.91 -15.93
CA CYS A 68 -53.86 30.81 -15.22
C CYS A 68 -53.80 29.52 -16.06
N ASN A 69 -53.32 28.43 -15.45
CA ASN A 69 -53.20 27.14 -16.13
C ASN A 69 -54.55 26.51 -16.52
N LEU A 70 -55.67 26.95 -15.93
CA LEU A 70 -56.99 26.43 -16.25
C LEU A 70 -57.59 27.10 -17.49
N CYS A 71 -57.73 28.43 -17.50
CA CYS A 71 -58.33 29.13 -18.63
C CYS A 71 -57.35 29.59 -19.70
N LEU A 72 -56.04 29.64 -19.40
CA LEU A 72 -54.97 30.14 -20.29
C LEU A 72 -55.13 31.59 -20.78
N GLU A 73 -56.19 32.28 -20.38
CA GLU A 73 -56.53 33.64 -20.84
C GLU A 73 -56.19 34.72 -19.82
N GLN A 74 -56.48 34.47 -18.54
CA GLN A 74 -56.37 35.49 -17.49
C GLN A 74 -55.10 35.33 -16.66
N LYS A 75 -54.58 36.45 -16.14
CA LYS A 75 -53.45 36.42 -15.21
C LYS A 75 -53.86 35.83 -13.86
N ILE A 76 -52.93 35.09 -13.25
CA ILE A 76 -53.00 34.58 -11.89
C ILE A 76 -53.08 35.79 -10.95
N ALA A 77 -54.09 35.80 -10.08
CA ALA A 77 -54.39 36.92 -9.20
C ALA A 77 -54.57 36.49 -7.74
N VAL A 78 -54.93 35.23 -7.50
CA VAL A 78 -55.28 34.71 -6.17
C VAL A 78 -54.59 33.38 -5.89
N PHE A 79 -54.33 33.14 -4.61
CA PHE A 79 -53.81 31.90 -4.07
C PHE A 79 -54.84 31.27 -3.12
N CYS A 80 -55.13 29.98 -3.31
CA CYS A 80 -55.96 29.17 -2.44
C CYS A 80 -55.17 28.83 -1.16
N SER A 81 -55.55 29.44 -0.04
CA SER A 81 -54.92 29.17 1.26
C SER A 81 -55.45 27.90 1.94
N ASN A 82 -56.52 27.29 1.43
CA ASN A 82 -57.05 26.06 1.99
C ASN A 82 -56.07 24.88 1.79
N GLY A 83 -55.48 24.41 2.88
CA GLY A 83 -54.52 23.30 2.90
C GLY A 83 -55.09 21.96 2.43
N TYR A 84 -56.41 21.78 2.52
CA TYR A 84 -57.13 20.55 2.16
C TYR A 84 -57.84 20.65 0.80
N CYS A 85 -57.49 21.66 -0.01
CA CYS A 85 -58.12 21.81 -1.30
C CYS A 85 -57.78 20.64 -2.23
N SER A 86 -58.79 19.84 -2.55
CA SER A 86 -58.71 18.63 -3.37
C SER A 86 -58.64 18.92 -4.88
N TYR A 87 -58.83 20.17 -5.31
CA TYR A 87 -58.78 20.55 -6.71
C TYR A 87 -57.34 20.63 -7.23
N ASN A 88 -56.86 19.51 -7.78
CA ASN A 88 -55.69 19.35 -8.67
C ASN A 88 -54.35 19.95 -8.19
N GLY A 89 -54.20 20.27 -6.90
CA GLY A 89 -52.99 20.90 -6.36
C GLY A 89 -52.68 22.29 -6.96
N LEU A 90 -53.60 22.87 -7.73
CA LEU A 90 -53.46 24.19 -8.34
C LEU A 90 -53.83 25.26 -7.32
N LYS A 91 -52.83 25.71 -6.56
CA LYS A 91 -53.06 26.73 -5.53
C LYS A 91 -53.10 28.16 -6.06
N SER A 92 -52.60 28.43 -7.26
CA SER A 92 -52.55 29.80 -7.82
C SER A 92 -53.39 29.90 -9.09
N LEU A 93 -54.42 30.75 -9.11
CA LEU A 93 -55.42 30.85 -10.18
C LEU A 93 -55.75 32.31 -10.54
N CYS A 94 -56.40 32.53 -11.69
CA CYS A 94 -57.11 33.78 -11.93
C CYS A 94 -58.39 33.83 -11.09
N LYS A 95 -58.96 35.02 -10.92
CA LYS A 95 -60.14 35.22 -10.08
C LYS A 95 -61.35 34.42 -10.56
N LYS A 96 -61.63 34.42 -11.87
CA LYS A 96 -62.74 33.66 -12.47
C LYS A 96 -62.65 32.16 -12.18
N CYS A 97 -61.51 31.55 -12.47
CA CYS A 97 -61.31 30.12 -12.22
C CYS A 97 -61.28 29.78 -10.72
N PHE A 98 -60.82 30.69 -9.87
CA PHE A 98 -60.94 30.47 -8.43
C PHE A 98 -62.41 30.43 -8.00
N ASP A 99 -63.21 31.40 -8.42
CA ASP A 99 -64.62 31.47 -7.99
C ASP A 99 -65.44 30.28 -8.52
N GLU A 100 -65.10 29.76 -9.71
CA GLU A 100 -65.76 28.60 -10.34
C GLU A 100 -65.35 27.25 -9.72
N TYR A 101 -64.05 27.03 -9.52
CA TYR A 101 -63.52 25.72 -9.10
C TYR A 101 -63.21 25.64 -7.60
N HIS A 102 -63.17 26.77 -6.89
CA HIS A 102 -62.88 26.85 -5.46
C HIS A 102 -63.94 27.65 -4.67
N PRO A 103 -65.25 27.38 -4.85
CA PRO A 103 -66.33 28.20 -4.26
C PRO A 103 -66.33 28.21 -2.73
N ASN A 104 -65.80 27.15 -2.10
CA ASN A 104 -65.74 26.98 -0.64
C ASN A 104 -64.32 27.19 -0.06
N CYS A 105 -63.38 27.74 -0.83
CA CYS A 105 -62.03 28.01 -0.34
C CYS A 105 -61.82 29.49 -0.08
N TRP A 106 -60.91 29.80 0.84
CA TRP A 106 -60.43 31.16 1.03
C TRP A 106 -59.31 31.49 0.06
N SER A 107 -59.45 32.64 -0.60
CA SER A 107 -58.39 33.23 -1.43
C SER A 107 -57.61 34.26 -0.65
N ILE A 108 -56.29 34.26 -0.83
CA ILE A 108 -55.42 35.38 -0.49
C ILE A 108 -54.83 35.98 -1.77
N SER A 109 -54.50 37.26 -1.76
CA SER A 109 -53.83 37.89 -2.91
C SER A 109 -52.43 37.29 -3.09
N ILE A 110 -51.95 37.22 -4.33
CA ILE A 110 -50.60 36.71 -4.63
C ILE A 110 -49.50 37.47 -3.84
N PRO A 111 -49.52 38.81 -3.71
CA PRO A 111 -48.53 39.52 -2.89
C PRO A 111 -48.52 39.06 -1.41
N ASN A 112 -49.69 38.85 -0.82
CA ASN A 112 -49.79 38.40 0.58
C ASN A 112 -49.37 36.93 0.72
N ALA A 113 -49.72 36.08 -0.24
CA ALA A 113 -49.25 34.70 -0.30
C ALA A 113 -47.73 34.62 -0.37
N ASN A 114 -47.11 35.42 -1.25
CA ASN A 114 -45.65 35.50 -1.38
C ASN A 114 -45.00 35.97 -0.08
N LYS A 115 -45.55 37.01 0.58
CA LYS A 115 -45.02 37.48 1.86
C LYS A 115 -45.08 36.40 2.95
N MET A 116 -46.17 35.63 3.01
CA MET A 116 -46.34 34.53 3.96
C MET A 116 -45.39 33.36 3.65
N LEU A 117 -45.33 32.93 2.39
CA LEU A 117 -44.47 31.83 1.96
C LEU A 117 -42.98 32.17 2.10
N ASN A 118 -42.58 33.40 1.76
CA ASN A 118 -41.18 33.82 1.90
C ASN A 118 -40.74 33.78 3.36
N LYS A 119 -41.56 34.25 4.30
CA LYS A 119 -41.25 34.12 5.74
C LYS A 119 -41.08 32.67 6.19
N GLN A 120 -41.92 31.76 5.68
CA GLN A 120 -41.80 30.33 6.00
C GLN A 120 -40.51 29.73 5.41
N VAL A 121 -40.17 30.11 4.18
CA VAL A 121 -38.94 29.67 3.51
C VAL A 121 -37.71 30.23 4.20
N GLU A 122 -37.69 31.51 4.57
CA GLU A 122 -36.61 32.17 5.33
C GLU A 122 -36.36 31.45 6.66
N SER A 123 -37.42 31.25 7.46
CA SER A 123 -37.30 30.53 8.73
C SER A 123 -36.82 29.08 8.56
N PHE A 124 -37.26 28.39 7.50
CA PHE A 124 -36.78 27.04 7.20
C PHE A 124 -35.29 27.04 6.79
N ILE A 125 -34.87 28.01 5.97
CA ILE A 125 -33.48 28.16 5.55
C ILE A 125 -32.59 28.45 6.75
N GLU A 126 -32.95 29.41 7.61
CA GLU A 126 -32.20 29.76 8.83
C GLU A 126 -31.96 28.52 9.69
N LYS A 127 -33.03 27.76 9.99
CA LYS A 127 -32.92 26.52 10.75
C LYS A 127 -31.98 25.50 10.09
N LYS A 128 -32.05 25.36 8.76
CA LYS A 128 -31.17 24.43 8.03
C LYS A 128 -29.72 24.90 7.96
N CYS A 129 -29.47 26.21 7.92
CA CYS A 129 -28.13 26.76 8.03
C CYS A 129 -27.52 26.46 9.40
N GLU A 130 -28.26 26.65 10.49
CA GLU A 130 -27.82 26.28 11.85
C GLU A 130 -27.50 24.78 11.97
N GLU A 131 -28.34 23.92 11.41
CA GLU A 131 -28.08 22.48 11.36
C GLU A 131 -26.77 22.16 10.61
N ILE A 132 -26.51 22.82 9.47
CA ILE A 132 -25.28 22.64 8.68
C ILE A 132 -24.05 23.12 9.46
N GLU A 133 -24.13 24.27 10.14
CA GLU A 133 -23.03 24.76 10.98
C GLU A 133 -22.69 23.79 12.11
N ASN A 134 -23.70 23.19 12.74
CA ASN A 134 -23.48 22.19 13.76
C ASN A 134 -22.81 20.93 13.21
N VAL A 135 -23.20 20.47 12.01
CA VAL A 135 -22.53 19.35 11.33
C VAL A 135 -21.06 19.69 11.02
N ASN A 136 -20.78 20.90 10.54
CA ASN A 136 -19.41 21.33 10.26
C ASN A 136 -18.55 21.36 11.52
N LYS A 137 -19.08 21.87 12.65
CA LYS A 137 -18.38 21.85 13.95
C LYS A 137 -18.11 20.42 14.44
N LEU A 138 -19.08 19.52 14.27
CA LEU A 138 -18.90 18.10 14.62
C LEU A 138 -17.82 17.44 13.76
N GLN A 139 -17.81 17.75 12.45
CA GLN A 139 -16.80 17.24 11.52
C GLN A 139 -15.40 17.74 11.88
N GLU A 140 -15.25 19.02 12.23
CA GLU A 140 -13.98 19.59 12.68
C GLU A 140 -13.49 18.92 13.97
N ASN A 141 -14.38 18.78 14.97
CA ASN A 141 -14.05 18.10 16.23
C ASN A 141 -13.63 16.64 16.02
N PHE A 142 -14.32 15.94 15.12
CA PHE A 142 -13.97 14.56 14.76
C PHE A 142 -12.58 14.50 14.13
N ASN A 143 -12.30 15.35 13.14
CA ASN A 143 -10.99 15.41 12.47
C ASN A 143 -9.85 15.75 13.44
N ASN A 144 -10.08 16.68 14.36
CA ASN A 144 -9.12 17.05 15.41
C ASN A 144 -8.86 15.87 16.35
N THR A 145 -9.91 15.12 16.72
CA THR A 145 -9.78 13.93 17.58
C THR A 145 -8.99 12.84 16.86
N VAL A 146 -9.32 12.54 15.61
CA VAL A 146 -8.60 11.53 14.81
C VAL A 146 -7.12 11.89 14.68
N THR A 147 -6.81 13.15 14.35
CA THR A 147 -5.43 13.63 14.25
C THR A 147 -4.67 13.47 15.57
N ARG A 148 -5.31 13.82 16.69
CA ARG A 148 -4.72 13.69 18.03
C ARG A 148 -4.41 12.23 18.38
N GLU A 149 -5.36 11.32 18.14
CA GLU A 149 -5.18 9.89 18.41
C GLU A 149 -4.08 9.28 17.52
N GLN A 150 -4.02 9.67 16.24
CA GLN A 150 -2.94 9.26 15.34
C GLN A 150 -1.56 9.71 15.85
N HIS A 151 -1.44 10.97 16.31
CA HIS A 151 -0.19 11.45 16.90
C HIS A 151 0.18 10.74 18.20
N LEU A 152 -0.79 10.39 19.05
CA LEU A 152 -0.56 9.60 20.26
C LEU A 152 -0.05 8.20 19.92
N GLN A 153 -0.70 7.51 18.97
CA GLN A 153 -0.26 6.20 18.51
C GLN A 153 1.16 6.24 17.92
N MET A 154 1.48 7.25 17.10
CA MET A 154 2.82 7.39 16.54
C MET A 154 3.88 7.55 17.63
N ARG A 155 3.63 8.41 18.64
CA ARG A 155 4.55 8.57 19.77
C ARG A 155 4.77 7.28 20.54
N HIS A 156 3.71 6.51 20.80
CA HIS A 156 3.84 5.22 21.48
C HIS A 156 4.65 4.21 20.67
N ILE A 157 4.47 4.20 19.35
CA ILE A 157 5.25 3.36 18.43
C ILE A 157 6.74 3.77 18.49
N GLU A 158 7.05 5.06 18.39
CA GLU A 158 8.42 5.58 18.46
C GLU A 158 9.11 5.23 19.80
N GLU A 159 8.40 5.42 20.92
CA GLU A 159 8.91 5.07 22.25
C GLU A 159 9.17 3.56 22.38
N TYR A 160 8.28 2.73 21.83
CA TYR A 160 8.45 1.28 21.83
C TYR A 160 9.64 0.84 20.97
N TYR A 161 9.79 1.39 19.76
CA TYR A 161 10.95 1.15 18.90
C TYR A 161 12.26 1.55 19.57
N LYS A 162 12.29 2.70 20.27
CA LYS A 162 13.47 3.14 21.01
C LYS A 162 13.86 2.15 22.11
N LYS A 163 12.88 1.66 22.88
CA LYS A 163 13.13 0.63 23.92
C LYS A 163 13.70 -0.65 23.32
N LEU A 164 13.12 -1.12 22.21
CA LEU A 164 13.63 -2.30 21.50
C LEU A 164 15.06 -2.10 21.00
N GLN A 165 15.40 -0.93 20.46
CA GLN A 165 16.77 -0.62 20.03
C GLN A 165 17.76 -0.63 21.21
N ASP A 166 17.38 -0.04 22.35
CA ASP A 166 18.21 -0.03 23.55
C ASP A 166 18.44 -1.44 24.10
N GLU A 167 17.40 -2.29 24.11
CA GLU A 167 17.51 -3.70 24.50
C GLU A 167 18.39 -4.50 23.54
N LEU A 168 18.22 -4.31 22.23
CA LEU A 168 19.04 -4.97 21.22
C LEU A 168 20.52 -4.58 21.38
N LYS A 169 20.80 -3.30 21.62
CA LYS A 169 22.17 -2.80 21.86
C LYS A 169 22.78 -3.42 23.11
N LYS A 170 22.03 -3.49 24.23
CA LYS A 170 22.47 -4.14 25.47
C LYS A 170 22.76 -5.63 25.25
N ASN A 171 21.88 -6.34 24.54
CA ASN A 171 22.06 -7.77 24.27
C ASN A 171 23.24 -8.03 23.34
N HIS A 172 23.43 -7.18 22.32
CA HIS A 172 24.60 -7.24 21.45
C HIS A 172 25.90 -7.03 22.23
N GLN A 173 25.95 -6.01 23.10
CA GLN A 173 27.12 -5.76 23.94
C GLN A 173 27.45 -6.94 24.86
N LYS A 174 26.44 -7.53 25.53
CA LYS A 174 26.62 -8.74 26.34
C LYS A 174 27.18 -9.91 25.51
N SER A 175 26.68 -10.09 24.30
CA SER A 175 27.14 -11.17 23.40
C SER A 175 28.60 -10.95 22.98
N VAL A 176 28.99 -9.70 22.70
CA VAL A 176 30.38 -9.33 22.39
C VAL A 176 31.29 -9.56 23.59
N GLU A 177 30.87 -9.20 24.80
CA GLU A 177 31.65 -9.46 26.03
C GLU A 177 31.83 -10.96 26.29
N GLN A 178 30.78 -11.76 26.10
CA GLN A 178 30.87 -13.23 26.19
C GLN A 178 31.84 -13.82 25.17
N LEU A 179 31.79 -13.35 23.92
CA LEU A 179 32.73 -13.79 22.88
C LEU A 179 34.18 -13.40 23.22
N LYS A 180 34.41 -12.18 23.72
CA LYS A 180 35.75 -11.76 24.16
C LYS A 180 36.29 -12.66 25.27
N HIS A 181 35.46 -12.95 26.28
CA HIS A 181 35.84 -13.86 27.37
C HIS A 181 36.15 -15.28 26.85
N TYR A 182 35.35 -15.79 25.92
CA TYR A 182 35.59 -17.08 25.29
C TYR A 182 36.93 -17.14 24.54
N PHE A 183 37.23 -16.13 23.72
CA PHE A 183 38.50 -16.05 22.99
C PHE A 183 39.69 -15.94 23.93
N GLU A 184 39.56 -15.21 25.04
CA GLU A 184 40.63 -15.10 26.03
C GLU A 184 40.92 -16.43 26.74
N LEU A 185 39.89 -17.18 27.12
CA LEU A 185 40.06 -18.53 27.66
C LEU A 185 40.74 -19.46 26.65
N LYS A 186 40.33 -19.38 25.37
CA LYS A 186 40.93 -20.18 24.31
C LYS A 186 42.40 -19.83 24.06
N ARG A 187 42.76 -18.54 24.18
CA ARG A 187 44.14 -18.08 24.11
C ARG A 187 45.00 -18.68 25.23
N ILE A 188 44.53 -18.60 26.47
CA ILE A 188 45.23 -19.19 27.63
C ILE A 188 45.39 -20.71 27.49
N GLU A 189 44.34 -21.40 27.02
CA GLU A 189 44.38 -22.85 26.76
C GLU A 189 45.44 -23.20 25.70
N GLN A 190 45.51 -22.45 24.61
CA GLN A 190 46.53 -22.63 23.57
C GLN A 190 47.94 -22.35 24.08
N GLU A 191 48.15 -21.27 24.84
CA GLU A 191 49.44 -20.92 25.45
C GLU A 191 49.91 -22.06 26.39
N SER A 192 49.01 -22.65 27.18
CA SER A 192 49.32 -23.78 28.07
C SER A 192 49.68 -25.06 27.29
N ILE A 193 49.00 -25.36 26.18
CA ILE A 193 49.34 -26.50 25.32
C ILE A 193 50.74 -26.33 24.74
N ILE A 194 51.06 -25.14 24.22
CA ILE A 194 52.38 -24.83 23.65
C ILE A 194 53.48 -24.99 24.71
N GLU A 195 53.26 -24.48 25.93
CA GLU A 195 54.22 -24.62 27.03
C GLU A 195 54.50 -26.08 27.39
N LEU A 196 53.46 -26.93 27.43
CA LEU A 196 53.62 -28.36 27.66
C LEU A 196 54.40 -29.06 26.54
N GLU A 197 54.18 -28.68 25.29
CA GLU A 197 54.92 -29.22 24.15
C GLU A 197 56.39 -28.80 24.16
N LEU A 198 56.67 -27.53 24.45
CA LEU A 198 58.05 -27.03 24.60
C LEU A 198 58.81 -27.75 25.72
N ASN A 199 58.15 -28.00 26.86
CA ASN A 199 58.75 -28.76 27.97
C ASN A 199 59.06 -30.22 27.59
N LYS A 200 58.19 -30.88 26.82
CA LYS A 200 58.45 -32.23 26.31
C LYS A 200 59.67 -32.24 25.38
N ILE A 201 59.72 -31.31 24.44
CA ILE A 201 60.86 -31.17 23.52
C ILE A 201 62.15 -30.91 24.29
N ALA A 202 62.12 -30.09 25.34
CA ALA A 202 63.30 -29.83 26.16
C ALA A 202 63.83 -31.10 26.87
N VAL A 203 62.94 -31.96 27.36
CA VAL A 203 63.32 -33.27 27.93
C VAL A 203 63.95 -34.16 26.86
N GLU A 204 63.31 -34.28 25.70
CA GLU A 204 63.83 -35.08 24.57
C GLU A 204 65.21 -34.58 24.10
N ILE A 205 65.42 -33.27 24.04
CA ILE A 205 66.73 -32.68 23.71
C ILE A 205 67.78 -33.06 24.76
N ASN A 206 67.47 -32.99 26.05
CA ASN A 206 68.41 -33.36 27.11
C ASN A 206 68.77 -34.85 27.04
N GLU A 207 67.80 -35.74 26.81
CA GLU A 207 68.06 -37.17 26.63
C GLU A 207 68.99 -37.45 25.43
N VAL A 208 68.77 -36.77 24.29
CA VAL A 208 69.65 -36.87 23.12
C VAL A 208 71.06 -36.36 23.42
N GLN A 209 71.20 -35.27 24.18
CA GLN A 209 72.49 -34.72 24.60
C GLN A 209 73.25 -35.67 25.55
N GLU A 210 72.56 -36.31 26.48
CA GLU A 210 73.15 -37.34 27.36
C GLU A 210 73.63 -38.57 26.56
N ILE A 211 72.85 -39.02 25.58
CA ILE A 211 73.25 -40.12 24.68
C ILE A 211 74.47 -39.72 23.83
N GLN A 212 74.50 -38.49 23.31
CA GLN A 212 75.63 -37.93 22.57
C GLN A 212 76.93 -37.91 23.39
N SER A 213 76.84 -37.64 24.69
CA SER A 213 77.99 -37.58 25.59
C SER A 213 78.40 -38.94 26.16
N ALA A 214 77.51 -39.95 26.14
CA ALA A 214 77.78 -41.30 26.61
C ALA A 214 78.37 -42.27 25.56
N LYS A 215 78.29 -41.96 24.26
CA LYS A 215 78.84 -42.82 23.19
C LYS A 215 79.71 -42.01 22.23
N GLY A 216 81.03 -42.15 22.36
CA GLY A 216 81.96 -41.74 21.32
C GLY A 216 81.76 -42.58 20.05
N GLU A 217 81.59 -41.89 18.92
CA GLU A 217 81.79 -42.32 17.51
C GLU A 217 80.74 -43.16 16.74
N ASP A 218 79.75 -43.83 17.34
CA ASP A 218 78.74 -44.59 16.55
C ASP A 218 77.41 -43.83 16.28
N LEU A 219 77.39 -42.51 16.48
CA LEU A 219 76.16 -41.71 16.60
C LEU A 219 75.55 -41.17 15.30
N VAL A 220 76.24 -41.23 14.18
CA VAL A 220 75.79 -40.62 12.91
C VAL A 220 74.60 -41.37 12.31
N ASN A 221 74.52 -42.70 12.47
CA ASN A 221 73.43 -43.49 11.88
C ASN A 221 72.11 -43.43 12.68
N ALA A 222 72.17 -43.27 14.00
CA ALA A 222 70.97 -43.13 14.83
C ALA A 222 70.32 -41.74 14.68
N TYR A 223 71.11 -40.71 14.34
CA TYR A 223 70.62 -39.35 14.13
C TYR A 223 69.75 -39.22 12.87
N THR A 224 70.05 -39.98 11.82
CA THR A 224 69.27 -39.96 10.57
C THR A 224 67.88 -40.58 10.75
N GLU A 225 67.76 -41.68 11.50
CA GLU A 225 66.46 -42.32 11.76
C GLU A 225 65.54 -41.49 12.67
N LEU A 226 66.10 -40.76 13.65
CA LEU A 226 65.30 -39.93 14.56
C LEU A 226 64.79 -38.63 13.89
N PHE A 227 65.58 -38.05 12.98
CA PHE A 227 65.24 -36.81 12.27
C PHE A 227 64.09 -37.03 11.26
N GLU A 228 64.02 -38.20 10.63
CA GLU A 228 62.89 -38.60 9.79
C GLU A 228 61.60 -38.85 10.61
N HIS A 229 61.71 -39.26 11.87
CA HIS A 229 60.57 -39.50 12.74
C HIS A 229 59.92 -38.22 13.31
N LEU A 230 60.70 -37.14 13.42
CA LEU A 230 60.23 -35.85 13.97
C LEU A 230 59.65 -34.90 12.90
N GLN A 231 59.84 -35.17 11.61
CA GLN A 231 59.39 -34.28 10.53
C GLN A 231 57.85 -34.17 10.31
N PRO A 232 56.97 -35.15 10.62
CA PRO A 232 55.56 -35.02 10.28
C PRO A 232 54.74 -34.12 11.22
N LYS A 233 55.24 -33.74 12.40
CA LYS A 233 54.38 -33.13 13.45
C LYS A 233 54.14 -31.61 13.31
N PHE A 234 54.80 -30.92 12.38
CA PHE A 234 54.63 -29.47 12.19
C PHE A 234 53.88 -29.07 10.90
N GLY A 235 53.22 -30.02 10.23
CA GLY A 235 52.62 -29.82 8.90
C GLY A 235 51.10 -29.65 8.82
N GLU A 236 50.33 -29.88 9.89
CA GLU A 236 48.87 -29.77 9.81
C GLU A 236 48.39 -28.40 10.30
N THR A 237 48.18 -27.49 9.35
CA THR A 237 47.30 -26.34 9.51
C THR A 237 45.93 -26.82 9.97
N THR A 238 45.63 -26.65 11.25
CA THR A 238 44.31 -26.85 11.82
C THR A 238 43.36 -25.84 11.20
N SER A 239 42.51 -26.31 10.30
CA SER A 239 41.36 -25.58 9.79
C SER A 239 40.45 -25.20 10.96
N ILE A 240 40.16 -23.90 11.06
CA ILE A 240 39.20 -23.31 11.99
C ILE A 240 37.82 -23.94 11.75
N PRO A 241 37.10 -24.43 12.78
CA PRO A 241 35.72 -24.84 12.62
C PRO A 241 34.83 -23.60 12.45
N SER A 242 34.20 -23.46 11.29
CA SER A 242 33.11 -22.52 11.05
C SER A 242 31.86 -22.98 11.80
N GLN A 243 31.68 -22.51 13.03
CA GLN A 243 30.40 -22.65 13.74
C GLN A 243 29.38 -21.65 13.17
N ILE A 244 28.40 -22.20 12.43
CA ILE A 244 27.19 -21.51 11.99
C ILE A 244 26.20 -21.49 13.17
N GLN A 245 25.73 -20.30 13.53
CA GLN A 245 24.66 -20.12 14.51
C GLN A 245 23.29 -20.40 13.88
N ASN A 246 22.46 -21.18 14.58
CA ASN A 246 21.06 -21.45 14.24
C ASN A 246 20.21 -20.16 14.20
N PRO A 247 19.26 -19.99 13.26
CA PRO A 247 18.26 -18.94 13.34
C PRO A 247 17.13 -19.29 14.33
N LYS A 248 16.78 -18.30 15.16
CA LYS A 248 15.64 -18.32 16.09
C LYS A 248 14.30 -18.33 15.34
N VAL A 249 13.37 -19.17 15.81
CA VAL A 249 11.96 -19.22 15.41
C VAL A 249 11.17 -18.10 16.13
N LEU A 250 10.37 -17.35 15.38
CA LEU A 250 9.40 -16.37 15.92
C LEU A 250 8.07 -17.05 16.31
N PRO A 251 7.27 -16.48 17.25
CA PRO A 251 6.19 -17.21 17.92
C PRO A 251 4.92 -17.50 17.09
N ASN A 252 4.83 -17.10 15.82
CA ASN A 252 3.54 -17.04 15.11
C ASN A 252 3.44 -17.86 13.81
N GLY A 253 4.37 -18.78 13.52
CA GLY A 253 4.25 -19.70 12.38
C GLY A 253 4.30 -19.06 10.97
N LEU A 254 4.41 -17.73 10.86
CA LEU A 254 4.61 -17.02 9.60
C LEU A 254 6.11 -16.90 9.30
N LYS A 255 6.54 -17.49 8.19
CA LYS A 255 7.91 -17.34 7.68
C LYS A 255 8.01 -16.05 6.89
N TRP A 256 8.78 -15.08 7.40
CA TRP A 256 9.23 -13.94 6.61
C TRP A 256 10.36 -14.41 5.70
N PHE A 257 10.23 -14.19 4.40
CA PHE A 257 11.32 -14.47 3.46
C PHE A 257 12.07 -13.17 3.17
N PRO A 258 13.40 -13.16 3.22
CA PRO A 258 14.17 -12.00 2.80
C PRO A 258 13.92 -11.71 1.32
N SER A 259 13.52 -10.47 1.01
CA SER A 259 13.57 -9.94 -0.35
C SER A 259 15.00 -9.50 -0.63
N TYR A 260 15.66 -10.11 -1.61
CA TYR A 260 17.00 -9.71 -2.05
C TYR A 260 16.87 -8.80 -3.27
N THR A 261 17.51 -7.65 -3.26
CA THR A 261 17.62 -6.78 -4.43
C THR A 261 19.02 -6.92 -5.00
N ILE A 262 19.13 -7.38 -6.25
CA ILE A 262 20.40 -7.44 -6.98
C ILE A 262 20.45 -6.25 -7.93
N LEU A 263 21.41 -5.35 -7.75
CA LEU A 263 21.63 -4.27 -8.71
C LEU A 263 22.61 -4.74 -9.77
N MET A 264 22.16 -4.74 -11.01
CA MET A 264 23.03 -4.86 -12.17
C MET A 264 23.17 -3.49 -12.81
N THR A 265 24.38 -3.13 -13.24
CA THR A 265 24.66 -1.93 -14.01
C THR A 265 25.01 -2.36 -15.44
N GLY A 266 24.47 -1.66 -16.45
CA GLY A 266 24.74 -1.97 -17.86
C GLY A 266 23.50 -2.04 -18.75
N ASP A 267 23.70 -2.49 -19.99
CA ASP A 267 22.61 -2.67 -20.94
C ASP A 267 21.60 -3.72 -20.44
N TRP A 268 20.32 -3.45 -20.66
CA TRP A 268 19.23 -4.25 -20.14
C TRP A 268 19.22 -5.66 -20.71
N GLU A 269 19.34 -5.78 -22.03
CA GLU A 269 19.28 -7.07 -22.70
C GLU A 269 20.54 -7.88 -22.39
N GLU A 270 21.69 -7.23 -22.25
CA GLU A 270 22.93 -7.88 -21.81
C GLU A 270 22.84 -8.39 -20.36
N GLY A 271 22.38 -7.55 -19.43
CA GLY A 271 22.24 -7.91 -18.01
C GLY A 271 21.23 -9.05 -17.79
N LYS A 272 20.09 -8.97 -18.47
CA LYS A 272 19.06 -10.03 -18.48
C LYS A 272 19.58 -11.33 -19.08
N THR A 273 20.28 -11.27 -20.21
CA THR A 273 20.88 -12.46 -20.87
C THR A 273 21.89 -13.13 -19.95
N ARG A 274 22.80 -12.37 -19.34
CA ARG A 274 23.78 -12.88 -18.37
C ARG A 274 23.13 -13.51 -17.15
N PHE A 275 22.06 -12.91 -16.63
CA PHE A 275 21.32 -13.49 -15.51
C PHE A 275 20.68 -14.82 -15.89
N ILE A 276 20.02 -14.89 -17.05
CA ILE A 276 19.42 -16.14 -17.56
C ILE A 276 20.48 -17.22 -17.77
N GLU A 277 21.63 -16.87 -18.35
CA GLU A 277 22.74 -17.79 -18.58
C GLU A 277 23.37 -18.29 -17.28
N LEU A 278 23.59 -17.40 -16.31
CA LEU A 278 24.07 -17.74 -14.96
C LEU A 278 23.14 -18.75 -14.28
N VAL A 279 21.84 -18.51 -14.37
CA VAL A 279 20.81 -19.38 -13.78
C VAL A 279 20.77 -20.74 -14.48
N LYS A 280 20.88 -20.78 -15.81
CA LYS A 280 20.98 -22.04 -16.57
C LYS A 280 22.24 -22.83 -16.21
N ASN A 281 23.38 -22.14 -15.99
CA ASN A 281 24.63 -22.77 -15.56
C ASN A 281 24.53 -23.40 -14.15
N MET A 282 23.54 -23.00 -13.35
CA MET A 282 23.22 -23.63 -12.07
C MET A 282 22.30 -24.86 -12.21
N GLY A 283 21.97 -25.27 -13.45
CA GLY A 283 21.09 -26.41 -13.73
C GLY A 283 19.61 -26.10 -13.53
N LEU A 284 19.23 -24.83 -13.58
CA LEU A 284 17.85 -24.37 -13.36
C LEU A 284 17.17 -24.04 -14.69
N ASP A 285 15.94 -24.51 -14.87
CA ASP A 285 15.15 -24.19 -16.06
C ASP A 285 14.51 -22.80 -15.93
N VAL A 286 14.74 -21.98 -16.95
CA VAL A 286 14.20 -20.61 -17.05
C VAL A 286 13.29 -20.52 -18.25
N THR A 287 12.02 -20.18 -18.02
CA THR A 287 11.08 -19.82 -19.09
C THR A 287 10.75 -18.34 -19.02
N GLU A 288 10.82 -17.65 -20.15
CA GLU A 288 10.47 -16.23 -20.26
C GLU A 288 9.07 -16.06 -20.86
N SER A 289 8.23 -15.24 -20.23
CA SER A 289 6.95 -14.83 -20.81
C SER A 289 6.57 -13.42 -20.35
N HIS A 290 6.30 -12.50 -21.27
CA HIS A 290 5.77 -11.15 -20.98
C HIS A 290 6.58 -10.35 -19.95
N GLY A 291 7.91 -10.32 -20.07
CA GLY A 291 8.79 -9.59 -19.14
C GLY A 291 8.93 -10.23 -17.75
N LYS A 292 8.46 -11.48 -17.59
CA LYS A 292 8.65 -12.29 -16.39
C LYS A 292 9.53 -13.49 -16.73
N CYS A 293 10.58 -13.71 -15.95
CA CYS A 293 11.27 -14.99 -15.95
C CYS A 293 10.71 -15.86 -14.84
N LYS A 294 10.42 -17.13 -15.16
CA LYS A 294 10.04 -18.13 -14.17
C LYS A 294 11.19 -19.11 -14.04
N LEU A 295 11.64 -19.31 -12.81
CA LEU A 295 12.53 -20.41 -12.45
C LEU A 295 11.70 -21.62 -12.05
N TYR A 296 12.12 -22.79 -12.48
CA TYR A 296 11.62 -24.05 -11.96
C TYR A 296 12.74 -24.82 -11.29
N TYR A 297 12.48 -25.27 -10.05
CA TYR A 297 13.33 -26.24 -9.36
C TYR A 297 12.43 -27.34 -8.78
N GLY A 298 12.39 -28.50 -9.45
CA GLY A 298 11.41 -29.55 -9.17
C GLY A 298 9.98 -29.00 -9.29
N ALA A 299 9.18 -29.12 -8.22
CA ALA A 299 7.80 -28.61 -8.16
C ALA A 299 7.70 -27.14 -7.68
N THR A 300 8.81 -26.48 -7.36
CA THR A 300 8.80 -25.11 -6.84
C THR A 300 8.99 -24.11 -7.98
N GLN A 301 8.08 -23.15 -8.09
CA GLN A 301 8.17 -22.03 -9.04
C GLN A 301 8.61 -20.76 -8.31
N LEU A 302 9.67 -20.11 -8.81
CA LEU A 302 10.05 -18.75 -8.43
C LEU A 302 9.76 -17.83 -9.63
N THR A 303 9.13 -16.68 -9.38
CA THR A 303 8.80 -15.71 -10.44
C THR A 303 9.61 -14.45 -10.21
N PHE A 304 10.34 -14.04 -11.24
CA PHE A 304 11.13 -12.81 -11.25
C PHE A 304 10.40 -11.72 -12.03
N TYR A 305 10.52 -10.50 -11.50
CA TYR A 305 10.08 -9.29 -12.16
C TYR A 305 11.29 -8.43 -12.50
N PHE A 306 11.20 -7.83 -13.67
CA PHE A 306 12.21 -7.02 -14.29
C PHE A 306 11.60 -5.62 -14.39
N GLU A 307 12.14 -4.66 -13.64
CA GLU A 307 11.68 -3.26 -13.66
C GLU A 307 12.82 -2.34 -14.11
N GLU A 308 12.55 -1.53 -15.13
CA GLU A 308 13.48 -0.52 -15.64
C GLU A 308 13.22 0.80 -14.91
N THR A 309 14.17 1.27 -14.10
CA THR A 309 14.04 2.58 -13.44
C THR A 309 14.49 3.70 -14.36
N THR A 310 13.71 4.77 -14.46
CA THR A 310 13.86 5.88 -15.43
C THR A 310 14.99 6.89 -15.14
N THR A 311 15.92 6.58 -14.23
CA THR A 311 17.05 7.48 -13.94
C THR A 311 18.28 7.14 -14.79
N LEU A 312 19.07 8.17 -15.14
CA LEU A 312 20.23 8.11 -16.05
C LEU A 312 21.31 7.06 -15.68
N ASP A 313 21.24 6.50 -14.48
CA ASP A 313 21.90 5.25 -14.11
C ASP A 313 20.85 4.14 -14.06
N ARG A 314 20.78 3.30 -15.09
CA ARG A 314 19.83 2.18 -15.13
C ARG A 314 20.13 1.25 -13.94
N LYS A 315 19.21 1.21 -12.98
CA LYS A 315 19.24 0.34 -11.81
C LYS A 315 18.13 -0.68 -11.95
N TYR A 316 18.47 -1.94 -11.78
CA TYR A 316 17.50 -3.03 -11.87
C TYR A 316 17.23 -3.58 -10.48
N VAL A 317 15.96 -3.87 -10.19
CA VAL A 317 15.51 -4.40 -8.91
C VAL A 317 14.85 -5.76 -9.16
N PHE A 318 15.34 -6.79 -8.48
CA PHE A 318 14.75 -8.12 -8.53
C PHE A 318 13.95 -8.35 -7.25
N HIS A 319 12.72 -8.83 -7.40
CA HIS A 319 11.87 -9.21 -6.27
C HIS A 319 11.69 -10.73 -6.24
N PHE A 320 12.03 -11.34 -5.11
CA PHE A 320 11.85 -12.77 -4.87
C PHE A 320 10.61 -12.95 -3.98
N THR A 321 9.59 -13.65 -4.48
CA THR A 321 8.42 -14.03 -3.69
C THR A 321 8.20 -15.54 -3.79
N LYS A 322 8.04 -16.19 -2.64
CA LYS A 322 7.63 -17.60 -2.57
C LYS A 322 6.11 -17.66 -2.49
N ASN A 323 5.48 -18.33 -3.45
CA ASN A 323 4.05 -18.58 -3.38
C ASN A 323 3.78 -19.78 -2.47
N ALA A 324 3.11 -19.55 -1.34
CA ALA A 324 2.87 -20.60 -0.36
C ALA A 324 1.58 -21.40 -0.63
N ASN A 325 0.65 -20.93 -1.48
CA ASN A 325 -0.66 -21.58 -1.65
C ASN A 325 -1.25 -21.46 -3.07
N THR A 326 -1.20 -22.57 -3.82
CA THR A 326 -2.13 -23.00 -4.88
C THR A 326 -2.05 -22.45 -6.33
N ASN A 327 -2.58 -23.30 -7.21
CA ASN A 327 -2.39 -23.44 -8.66
C ASN A 327 -3.16 -22.45 -9.54
N THR A 328 -3.70 -21.35 -9.01
CA THR A 328 -4.44 -20.37 -9.82
C THR A 328 -4.27 -18.98 -9.24
N GLY A 329 -3.38 -18.22 -9.87
CA GLY A 329 -3.24 -16.76 -9.95
C GLY A 329 -3.70 -15.87 -8.79
N LEU A 330 -2.79 -14.99 -8.35
CA LEU A 330 -3.11 -13.58 -8.11
C LEU A 330 -1.87 -12.67 -8.09
N ASP A 331 -2.18 -11.39 -8.33
CA ASP A 331 -1.36 -10.27 -8.78
C ASP A 331 -0.39 -9.68 -7.76
N CYS A 332 0.58 -8.93 -8.30
CA CYS A 332 1.63 -8.23 -7.56
C CYS A 332 1.29 -6.75 -7.39
N THR A 333 1.53 -6.22 -6.20
CA THR A 333 1.50 -4.78 -5.88
C THR A 333 2.85 -4.17 -6.20
N VAL A 334 2.87 -3.10 -7.00
CA VAL A 334 4.05 -2.28 -7.29
C VAL A 334 4.29 -1.35 -6.10
N ILE A 335 5.49 -1.38 -5.50
CA ILE A 335 5.92 -0.40 -4.50
C ILE A 335 6.95 0.51 -5.17
N THR A 336 6.50 1.63 -5.71
CA THR A 336 7.39 2.70 -6.18
C THR A 336 7.72 3.65 -5.03
N ASP A 337 9.01 3.93 -4.88
CA ASP A 337 9.66 4.96 -4.05
C ASP A 337 9.49 4.89 -2.53
N GLN A 338 10.53 4.36 -1.87
CA GLN A 338 10.86 4.76 -0.49
C GLN A 338 12.09 5.69 -0.49
N PRO A 339 11.98 6.91 0.09
CA PRO A 339 13.13 7.76 0.31
C PRO A 339 14.00 7.15 1.41
N GLY A 340 15.23 6.74 1.08
CA GLY A 340 16.22 6.30 2.07
C GLY A 340 16.98 5.00 1.77
N ALA A 341 16.69 4.32 0.66
CA ALA A 341 17.48 3.15 0.26
C ALA A 341 18.93 3.56 -0.09
N LYS A 342 19.90 3.03 0.66
CA LYS A 342 21.33 3.16 0.34
C LYS A 342 21.70 2.06 -0.64
N TYR A 343 22.33 2.45 -1.75
CA TYR A 343 22.73 1.56 -2.84
C TYR A 343 24.25 1.35 -2.81
N PHE A 344 24.71 0.11 -2.93
CA PHE A 344 26.13 -0.24 -3.05
C PHE A 344 26.38 -0.94 -4.39
N PRO A 345 27.38 -0.53 -5.18
CA PRO A 345 27.81 -1.29 -6.35
C PRO A 345 28.48 -2.59 -5.88
N ILE A 346 28.09 -3.72 -6.48
CA ILE A 346 28.63 -5.04 -6.15
C ILE A 346 29.54 -5.49 -7.30
N ASP A 347 30.78 -5.82 -6.95
CA ASP A 347 31.78 -6.41 -7.83
C ASP A 347 31.35 -7.83 -8.28
N PRO A 348 31.56 -8.27 -9.54
CA PRO A 348 31.20 -9.60 -10.02
C PRO A 348 31.63 -10.78 -9.12
N GLU A 349 32.78 -10.67 -8.46
CA GLU A 349 33.26 -11.69 -7.52
C GLU A 349 32.45 -11.71 -6.21
N GLN A 350 32.01 -10.55 -5.74
CA GLN A 350 31.07 -10.42 -4.62
C GLN A 350 29.66 -10.90 -4.98
N LEU A 351 29.24 -10.74 -6.23
CA LEU A 351 27.97 -11.29 -6.73
C LEU A 351 28.03 -12.82 -6.76
N ALA A 352 29.10 -13.41 -7.29
CA ALA A 352 29.30 -14.86 -7.28
C ALA A 352 29.28 -15.43 -5.85
N ASN A 353 29.96 -14.78 -4.91
CA ASN A 353 29.96 -15.17 -3.49
C ASN A 353 28.59 -15.00 -2.82
N SER A 354 27.85 -13.94 -3.16
CA SER A 354 26.50 -13.72 -2.62
C SER A 354 25.52 -14.75 -3.16
N VAL A 355 25.68 -15.16 -4.42
CA VAL A 355 24.87 -16.19 -5.06
C VAL A 355 25.21 -17.58 -4.53
N GLN A 356 26.49 -17.88 -4.27
CA GLN A 356 26.90 -19.10 -3.60
C GLN A 356 26.33 -19.20 -2.18
N LYS A 357 26.29 -18.08 -1.44
CA LYS A 357 25.58 -18.00 -0.16
C LYS A 357 24.08 -18.21 -0.29
N ILE A 358 23.44 -17.68 -1.33
CA ILE A 358 22.01 -17.93 -1.59
C ILE A 358 21.79 -19.41 -1.90
N HIS A 359 22.68 -20.05 -2.66
CA HIS A 359 22.63 -21.48 -2.96
C HIS A 359 22.81 -22.32 -1.68
N GLU A 360 23.74 -21.97 -0.79
CA GLU A 360 23.92 -22.62 0.51
C GLU A 360 22.71 -22.44 1.41
N ILE A 361 22.13 -21.23 1.48
CA ILE A 361 20.91 -20.96 2.26
C ILE A 361 19.73 -21.77 1.71
N ILE A 362 19.60 -21.90 0.39
CA ILE A 362 18.53 -22.69 -0.22
C ILE A 362 18.76 -24.19 0.05
N ARG A 363 20.00 -24.66 -0.09
CA ARG A 363 20.36 -26.05 0.20
C ARG A 363 20.05 -26.41 1.66
N ASP A 364 20.50 -25.59 2.60
CA ASP A 364 20.47 -25.91 4.02
C ASP A 364 19.09 -25.69 4.67
N ASN A 365 18.17 -24.96 4.02
CA ASN A 365 16.81 -24.71 4.52
C ASN A 365 15.70 -25.50 3.80
N PHE A 366 16.02 -26.15 2.68
CA PHE A 366 15.02 -26.85 1.85
C PHE A 366 15.37 -28.29 1.48
N PHE A 367 16.53 -28.82 1.88
CA PHE A 367 16.92 -30.23 1.72
C PHE A 367 17.22 -30.90 3.06
#